data_AF-A0A2U3F1N6-F1
#
_entry.id   AF-A0A2U3F1N6-F1
#
_cell.length_a   1.000
_cell.length_b   1.000
_cell.length_c   1.000
_cell.angle_alpha   90.00
_cell.angle_beta   90.00
_cell.angle_gamma   90.00
#
_symmetry.space_group_name_H-M   'P 1'
#
loop_
_entity.id
_entity.type
_entity.pdbx_description
1 polymer ?
#
loop_
_entity_poly.entity_id
_entity_poly.type
_entity_poly.pdbx_seq_one_letter_code
_entity_poly.pdbx_strand_id
1 'polypeptide(L)'
;GISEKLPYLKKLGVTALYLNPVFKAPSVHKYDTEDYRHVDAQFGGDEALLRLRKNTQNEGMRLILDGVFNHSGDSHAWFDRHNQSMGGACHNPDSPQRDWYSFN
;
A
#
# COMPACT_ATOMS: atom_id res chain seq x y z
N GLY A 1 -17.55 2.12 6.10
CA GLY A 1 -16.29 1.42 5.72
C GLY A 1 -15.91 0.34 6.75
N ILE A 2 -14.64 -0.11 6.79
CA ILE A 2 -14.19 -1.19 7.69
C ILE A 2 -14.45 -0.85 9.17
N SER A 3 -14.15 0.39 9.59
CA SER A 3 -14.35 0.87 10.96
C SER A 3 -15.78 0.67 11.48
N GLU A 4 -16.80 0.91 10.64
CA GLU A 4 -18.21 0.73 11.02
C GLU A 4 -18.61 -0.75 11.17
N LYS A 5 -17.83 -1.66 10.58
CA LYS A 5 -18.08 -3.10 10.63
C LYS A 5 -17.32 -3.80 11.75
N LEU A 6 -16.46 -3.11 12.49
CA LEU A 6 -15.73 -3.69 13.62
C LEU A 6 -16.65 -4.31 14.68
N PRO A 7 -17.79 -3.70 15.09
CA PRO A 7 -18.70 -4.34 16.05
C PRO A 7 -19.27 -5.66 15.53
N TYR A 8 -19.58 -5.73 14.23
CA TYR A 8 -20.04 -6.95 13.59
C TYR A 8 -18.94 -8.02 13.56
N LEU A 9 -17.72 -7.66 13.16
CA LEU A 9 -16.58 -8.58 13.13
C LEU A 9 -16.24 -9.09 14.53
N LYS A 10 -16.35 -8.24 15.55
CA LYS A 10 -16.17 -8.62 16.96
C LYS A 10 -17.22 -9.62 17.41
N LYS A 11 -18.48 -9.44 17.01
CA LYS A 11 -19.57 -10.38 17.29
C LYS A 11 -19.31 -11.76 16.68
N LEU A 12 -18.61 -11.83 15.55
CA LEU A 12 -18.17 -13.09 14.94
C LEU A 12 -16.95 -13.72 15.63
N GLY A 13 -16.35 -13.06 16.63
CA GLY A 13 -15.15 -13.53 17.31
C GLY A 13 -13.83 -13.18 16.60
N VAL A 14 -13.86 -12.29 15.60
CA VAL A 14 -12.64 -11.84 14.92
C VAL A 14 -11.76 -11.04 15.90
N THR A 15 -10.48 -11.40 15.97
CA THR A 15 -9.48 -10.74 16.83
C THR A 15 -8.37 -10.04 16.04
N ALA A 16 -8.30 -10.26 14.73
CA ALA A 16 -7.31 -9.64 13.86
C ALA A 16 -7.92 -9.39 12.47
N LEU A 17 -7.53 -8.28 11.85
CA LEU A 17 -7.80 -7.97 10.45
C LEU A 17 -6.50 -8.03 9.67
N TYR A 18 -6.49 -8.84 8.61
CA TYR A 18 -5.47 -8.83 7.58
C TYR A 18 -6.06 -8.12 6.36
N LEU A 19 -5.39 -7.06 5.89
CA LEU A 19 -5.80 -6.33 4.70
C LEU A 19 -4.84 -6.64 3.56
N ASN A 20 -5.39 -6.88 2.37
CA ASN A 20 -4.64 -6.77 1.11
C ASN A 20 -4.00 -5.37 0.98
N PRO A 21 -3.08 -5.15 0.02
CA PRO A 21 -2.33 -3.91 -0.08
C PRO A 21 -3.24 -2.67 -0.10
N VAL A 22 -2.89 -1.68 0.73
CA VAL A 22 -3.65 -0.44 0.90
C VAL A 22 -2.90 0.79 0.41
N PHE A 23 -1.64 0.62 0.01
CA PHE A 23 -0.78 1.71 -0.45
C PHE A 23 -1.12 2.13 -1.86
N LYS A 24 -0.71 3.36 -2.21
CA LYS A 24 -1.04 3.98 -3.50
C LYS A 24 -0.60 3.10 -4.66
N ALA A 25 -1.53 2.81 -5.56
CA ALA A 25 -1.29 2.04 -6.78
C ALA A 25 -2.46 2.24 -7.77
N PRO A 26 -2.25 2.07 -9.08
CA PRO A 26 -3.29 2.33 -10.07
C PRO A 26 -4.31 1.20 -10.17
N SER A 27 -3.90 -0.06 -9.95
CA SER A 27 -4.82 -1.19 -10.05
C SER A 27 -5.87 -1.24 -8.94
N VAL A 28 -6.83 -2.14 -9.10
CA VAL A 28 -7.83 -2.45 -8.06
C VAL A 28 -7.26 -3.30 -6.91
N HIS A 29 -6.18 -4.04 -7.14
CA HIS A 29 -5.57 -4.97 -6.18
C HIS A 29 -4.36 -4.39 -5.44
N LYS A 30 -3.77 -3.32 -5.96
CA LYS A 30 -2.71 -2.49 -5.36
C LYS A 30 -1.34 -3.16 -5.12
N TYR A 31 -1.15 -4.42 -5.54
CA TYR A 31 0.17 -5.09 -5.55
C TYR A 31 1.23 -4.40 -6.44
N ASP A 32 0.82 -3.58 -7.40
CA ASP A 32 1.64 -2.72 -8.26
C ASP A 32 1.92 -1.37 -7.58
N THR A 33 2.55 -1.40 -6.41
CA THR A 33 2.73 -0.21 -5.55
C THR A 33 3.48 0.93 -6.24
N GLU A 34 2.92 2.14 -6.19
CA GLU A 34 3.54 3.40 -6.63
C GLU A 34 4.19 4.19 -5.50
N ASP A 35 3.62 4.10 -4.29
CA ASP A 35 4.13 4.78 -3.11
C ASP A 35 3.79 4.00 -1.83
N TYR A 36 4.81 3.43 -1.20
CA TYR A 36 4.70 2.70 0.07
C TYR A 36 4.44 3.57 1.30
N ARG A 37 4.60 4.89 1.20
CA ARG A 37 4.48 5.82 2.35
C ARG A 37 3.07 6.31 2.56
N HIS A 38 2.26 6.31 1.50
CA HIS A 38 0.93 6.87 1.52
C HIS A 38 -0.12 5.83 1.12
N VAL A 39 -1.19 5.78 1.91
CA VAL A 39 -2.40 4.99 1.63
C VAL A 39 -3.08 5.57 0.41
N ASP A 40 -3.62 4.70 -0.44
CA ASP A 40 -4.33 5.11 -1.65
C ASP A 40 -5.51 6.04 -1.31
N ALA A 41 -5.65 7.12 -2.08
CA ALA A 41 -6.70 8.10 -1.89
C ALA A 41 -8.11 7.47 -2.01
N GLN A 42 -8.26 6.41 -2.81
CA GLN A 42 -9.51 5.65 -2.94
C GLN A 42 -9.94 5.01 -1.61
N PHE A 43 -9.00 4.71 -0.71
CA PHE A 43 -9.27 4.17 0.62
C PHE A 43 -9.40 5.24 1.71
N GLY A 44 -9.23 6.52 1.35
CA GLY A 44 -9.34 7.66 2.25
C GLY A 44 -8.03 8.16 2.84
N GLY A 45 -6.88 7.67 2.35
CA GLY A 45 -5.55 8.15 2.73
C GLY A 45 -5.12 7.79 4.15
N ASP A 46 -3.98 8.35 4.55
CA ASP A 46 -3.28 7.99 5.80
C ASP A 46 -4.16 8.21 7.03
N GLU A 47 -4.92 9.30 7.05
CA GLU A 47 -5.84 9.62 8.13
C GLU A 47 -6.95 8.56 8.30
N ALA A 48 -7.43 7.95 7.21
CA ALA A 48 -8.40 6.86 7.30
C ALA A 48 -7.77 5.61 7.93
N LEU A 49 -6.54 5.27 7.57
CA LEU A 49 -5.82 4.14 8.16
C LEU A 49 -5.48 4.38 9.64
N LEU A 50 -5.08 5.60 10.02
CA LEU A 50 -4.84 5.97 11.41
C LEU A 50 -6.11 5.85 12.25
N ARG A 51 -7.26 6.34 11.74
CA ARG A 51 -8.55 6.16 12.41
C ARG A 51 -8.93 4.68 12.53
N LEU A 52 -8.74 3.89 11.47
CA LEU A 52 -9.01 2.46 11.51
C LEU A 52 -8.11 1.75 12.54
N ARG A 53 -6.83 2.12 12.61
CA ARG A 53 -5.90 1.57 13.61
C ARG A 53 -6.34 1.90 15.03
N LYS A 54 -6.74 3.15 15.29
CA LYS A 54 -7.25 3.55 16.62
C LYS A 54 -8.52 2.78 16.98
N ASN A 55 -9.44 2.62 16.04
CA ASN A 55 -10.69 1.90 16.27
C ASN A 55 -10.46 0.40 16.50
N THR A 56 -9.57 -0.24 15.73
CA THR A 56 -9.21 -1.65 15.96
C THR A 56 -8.56 -1.85 17.32
N GLN A 57 -7.68 -0.94 17.77
CA GLN A 57 -7.10 -0.97 19.12
C GLN A 57 -8.17 -0.87 20.21
N ASN A 58 -9.13 0.04 20.08
CA ASN A 58 -10.24 0.19 21.04
C ASN A 58 -11.09 -1.09 21.13
N GLU A 59 -11.24 -1.81 20.02
CA GLU A 59 -11.97 -3.07 19.97
C GLU A 59 -11.15 -4.29 20.42
N GLY A 60 -9.87 -4.11 20.74
CA GLY A 60 -8.94 -5.18 21.09
C GLY A 60 -8.49 -6.02 19.90
N MET A 61 -8.68 -5.53 18.67
CA MET A 61 -8.32 -6.22 17.43
C MET A 61 -6.92 -5.84 16.95
N ARG A 62 -6.20 -6.82 16.40
CA ARG A 62 -4.94 -6.59 15.67
C ARG A 62 -5.24 -6.13 14.24
N LEU A 63 -4.33 -5.34 13.67
CA LEU A 63 -4.36 -4.95 12.27
C LEU A 63 -3.01 -5.33 11.65
N ILE A 64 -3.06 -6.10 10.57
CA ILE A 64 -1.92 -6.60 9.80
C ILE A 64 -2.09 -6.08 8.36
N LEU A 65 -1.03 -5.51 7.81
CA LEU A 65 -0.99 -5.01 6.43
C LEU A 65 -0.14 -5.94 5.56
N ASP A 66 -0.55 -6.12 4.32
CA ASP A 66 0.22 -6.81 3.29
C ASP A 66 1.39 -5.93 2.82
N GLY A 67 2.62 -6.44 2.96
CA GLY A 67 3.86 -5.74 2.62
C GLY A 67 4.44 -6.25 1.32
N VAL A 68 4.20 -5.53 0.21
CA VAL A 68 4.64 -5.92 -1.14
C VAL A 68 6.07 -5.46 -1.39
N PHE A 69 7.05 -6.07 -0.70
CA PHE A 69 8.46 -5.64 -0.75
C PHE A 69 9.32 -6.38 -1.77
N ASN A 70 8.79 -7.46 -2.36
CA ASN A 70 9.51 -8.21 -3.39
C ASN A 70 9.61 -7.45 -4.73
N HIS A 71 8.63 -6.61 -5.04
CA HIS A 71 8.54 -5.86 -6.29
C HIS A 71 7.75 -4.56 -6.07
N SER A 72 7.98 -3.56 -6.91
CA SER A 72 7.13 -2.37 -7.05
C SER A 72 6.29 -2.43 -8.33
N GLY A 73 5.32 -1.54 -8.47
CA GLY A 73 4.67 -1.30 -9.76
C GLY A 73 5.64 -0.69 -10.78
N ASP A 74 5.31 -0.81 -12.07
CA ASP A 74 6.09 -0.20 -13.16
C ASP A 74 5.86 1.32 -13.30
N SER A 75 4.78 1.84 -12.73
CA SER A 75 4.54 3.27 -12.55
C SER A 75 5.22 3.87 -11.30
N HIS A 76 5.82 3.06 -10.42
CA HIS A 76 6.52 3.58 -9.25
C HIS A 76 7.66 4.51 -9.70
N ALA A 77 7.83 5.66 -9.03
CA ALA A 77 8.89 6.63 -9.34
C ALA A 77 10.33 6.06 -9.41
N TRP A 78 10.59 4.92 -8.77
CA TRP A 78 11.89 4.26 -8.86
C TRP A 78 12.10 3.56 -10.22
N PHE A 79 11.04 3.07 -10.85
CA PHE A 79 11.08 2.42 -12.16
C PHE A 79 10.65 3.38 -13.27
N ASP A 80 9.49 4.01 -13.11
CA ASP A 80 8.94 5.08 -13.94
C ASP A 80 8.84 4.75 -15.44
N ARG A 81 8.21 3.62 -15.75
CA ARG A 81 8.04 3.17 -17.14
C ARG A 81 7.31 4.19 -18.02
N HIS A 82 6.42 4.96 -17.41
CA HIS A 82 5.53 5.90 -18.09
C HIS A 82 6.02 7.36 -18.05
N ASN A 83 7.25 7.63 -17.57
CA ASN A 83 7.84 8.97 -17.46
C ASN A 83 6.94 9.97 -16.71
N GLN A 84 6.35 9.52 -15.61
CA GLN A 84 5.55 10.34 -14.69
C GLN A 84 6.41 11.03 -13.63
N SER A 85 7.66 10.61 -13.45
CA SER A 85 8.64 11.20 -12.53
C SER A 85 9.92 11.60 -13.28
N MET A 86 10.95 12.02 -12.55
CA MET A 86 12.24 12.39 -13.16
C MET A 86 13.30 11.34 -12.89
N GLY A 87 13.55 10.49 -13.89
CA GLY A 87 14.77 9.67 -13.94
C GLY A 87 14.66 8.30 -13.28
N GLY A 88 13.49 7.66 -13.33
CA GLY A 88 13.37 6.26 -12.90
C GLY A 88 14.22 5.29 -13.71
N ALA A 89 14.44 4.11 -13.16
CA ALA A 89 15.37 3.11 -13.66
C ALA A 89 15.03 2.58 -15.05
N CYS A 90 13.78 2.67 -15.53
CA CYS A 90 13.37 2.07 -16.81
C CYS A 90 14.11 2.67 -18.01
N HIS A 91 14.26 4.00 -18.05
CA HIS A 91 14.80 4.73 -19.20
C HIS A 91 16.12 5.44 -18.93
N ASN A 92 16.60 5.43 -17.68
CA ASN A 92 17.83 6.09 -17.26
C ASN A 92 18.81 5.08 -16.61
N PRO A 93 19.85 4.63 -17.34
CA PRO A 93 20.90 3.78 -16.77
C PRO A 93 21.66 4.42 -15.59
N ASP A 94 21.71 5.76 -15.53
CA ASP A 94 22.35 6.51 -14.45
C ASP A 94 21.37 6.87 -13.32
N SER A 95 20.16 6.29 -13.31
CA SER A 95 19.19 6.48 -12.23
C SER A 95 19.80 6.04 -10.90
N PRO A 96 19.65 6.81 -9.80
CA PRO A 96 20.06 6.38 -8.47
C PRO A 96 19.37 5.08 -8.01
N GLN A 97 18.23 4.74 -8.62
CA GLN A 97 17.46 3.52 -8.34
C GLN A 97 17.68 2.42 -9.39
N ARG A 98 18.62 2.59 -10.34
CA ARG A 98 18.89 1.58 -11.39
C ARG A 98 19.18 0.21 -10.80
N ASP A 99 20.08 0.16 -9.80
CA ASP A 99 20.51 -1.10 -9.16
C ASP A 99 19.46 -1.72 -8.22
N TRP A 100 18.30 -1.10 -8.06
CA TRP A 100 17.19 -1.68 -7.28
C TRP A 100 16.42 -2.72 -8.10
N TYR A 101 16.63 -2.75 -9.42
CA TYR A 101 16.04 -3.71 -10.34
C TYR A 101 17.15 -4.47 -11.08
N SER A 102 16.84 -5.67 -11.55
CA SER A 102 17.74 -6.45 -12.41
C SER A 102 17.34 -6.29 -13.87
N PHE A 103 18.28 -5.86 -14.71
CA PHE A 103 18.12 -5.70 -16.15
C PHE A 103 19.03 -6.70 -16.87
N ASN A 104 18.51 -7.39 -17.88
CA ASN A 104 19.26 -8.28 -18.76
C ASN A 104 19.60 -7.57 -20.08
#